data_AF-A0A3B0TR76-F1
#
_entry.id   AF-A0A3B0TR76-F1
#
_cell.length_a   1.000
_cell.length_b   1.000
_cell.length_c   1.000
_cell.angle_alpha   90.00
_cell.angle_beta   90.00
_cell.angle_gamma   90.00
#
_symmetry.space_group_name_H-M   'P 1'
#
loop_
_entity.id
_entity.type
_entity.pdbx_description
1 polymer ?
#
loop_
_entity_poly.entity_id
_entity_poly.type
_entity_poly.pdbx_seq_one_letter_code
_entity_poly.pdbx_strand_id
1 'polypeptide(L)'
;KRGVNDVYLMRLEQLYPFPAKALHSELSRFENAQIVWCQEEPKNMGSWAFIQPYVEWVLGQLGRTGERPIYVGRASAASPATGMMSKHLYELKAFLDEAFAE
;
A
#
# COMPACT_ATOMS: atom_id res chain seq x y z
N LYS A 1 -9.34 6.37 -18.91
CA LYS A 1 -8.65 5.09 -18.60
C LYS A 1 -7.16 5.30 -18.89
N ARG A 2 -6.26 4.85 -18.01
CA ARG A 2 -4.80 5.11 -18.12
C ARG A 2 -4.04 4.13 -19.04
N GLY A 3 -4.67 3.05 -19.51
CA GLY A 3 -4.02 2.05 -20.38
C GLY A 3 -3.04 1.10 -19.67
N VAL A 4 -2.89 1.25 -18.36
CA VAL A 4 -2.09 0.39 -17.46
C VAL A 4 -2.75 -1.00 -17.35
N ASN A 5 -1.99 -2.05 -17.65
CA ASN A 5 -2.47 -3.45 -17.66
C ASN A 5 -1.58 -4.41 -16.84
N ASP A 6 -0.58 -3.86 -16.17
CA ASP A 6 0.48 -4.51 -15.39
C ASP A 6 0.32 -4.32 -13.88
N VAL A 7 -0.74 -3.61 -13.45
CA VAL A 7 -1.07 -3.40 -12.05
C VAL A 7 -2.21 -4.31 -11.61
N TYR A 8 -1.99 -5.08 -10.54
CA TYR A 8 -3.02 -5.85 -9.85
C TYR A 8 -3.46 -5.15 -8.57
N LEU A 9 -4.73 -4.76 -8.48
CA LEU A 9 -5.30 -4.16 -7.28
C LEU A 9 -5.77 -5.24 -6.30
N MET A 10 -5.11 -5.32 -5.14
CA MET A 10 -5.46 -6.22 -4.05
C MET A 10 -5.94 -5.43 -2.84
N ARG A 11 -7.00 -5.90 -2.18
CA ARG A 11 -7.50 -5.31 -0.92
C ARG A 11 -7.19 -6.25 0.24
N LEU A 12 -6.69 -5.69 1.34
CA LEU A 12 -6.54 -6.39 2.61
C LEU A 12 -7.73 -6.04 3.51
N GLU A 13 -8.81 -6.80 3.39
CA GLU A 13 -10.08 -6.52 4.10
C GLU A 13 -9.97 -6.68 5.63
N GLN A 14 -9.10 -7.58 6.08
CA GLN A 14 -8.88 -7.86 7.49
C GLN A 14 -7.47 -7.42 7.87
N LEU A 15 -7.37 -6.36 8.66
CA LEU A 15 -6.10 -5.89 9.20
C LEU A 15 -5.72 -6.65 10.48
N TYR A 16 -6.71 -6.96 11.33
CA TYR A 16 -6.51 -7.71 12.56
C TYR A 16 -7.67 -8.68 12.84
N PRO A 17 -7.42 -9.93 13.27
CA PRO A 17 -6.10 -10.58 13.33
C PRO A 17 -5.47 -10.70 11.94
N PHE A 18 -4.15 -10.53 11.83
CA PHE A 18 -3.49 -10.42 10.52
C PHE A 18 -3.60 -11.73 9.69
N PRO A 19 -4.12 -11.68 8.44
CA PRO A 19 -4.44 -12.87 7.65
C PRO A 19 -3.24 -13.41 6.87
N ALA A 20 -2.15 -13.74 7.57
CA ALA A 20 -0.87 -14.12 6.96
C ALA A 20 -0.96 -15.24 5.91
N LYS A 21 -1.74 -16.30 6.19
CA LYS A 21 -1.90 -17.44 5.28
C LYS A 21 -2.57 -17.06 3.97
N ALA A 22 -3.61 -16.23 4.04
CA ALA A 22 -4.33 -15.77 2.85
C ALA A 22 -3.44 -14.84 2.02
N LEU A 23 -2.76 -13.89 2.68
CA LEU A 23 -1.85 -12.98 2.00
C LEU A 23 -0.69 -13.73 1.33
N HIS A 24 -0.10 -14.72 2.01
CA HIS A 24 0.94 -15.57 1.43
C HIS A 24 0.46 -16.29 0.17
N SER A 25 -0.73 -16.91 0.22
CA SER A 25 -1.30 -17.64 -0.93
C SER A 25 -1.59 -16.75 -2.13
N GLU A 26 -1.99 -15.49 -1.91
CA GLU A 26 -2.23 -14.56 -3.00
C GLU A 26 -0.93 -14.00 -3.57
N LEU A 27 0.01 -13.60 -2.71
CA LEU A 27 1.29 -13.03 -3.14
C LEU A 27 2.20 -14.06 -3.84
N SER A 28 2.06 -15.36 -3.56
CA SER A 28 2.81 -16.41 -4.27
C SER A 28 2.49 -16.49 -5.76
N ARG A 29 1.39 -15.88 -6.22
CA ARG A 29 1.03 -15.79 -7.64
C ARG A 29 1.83 -14.72 -8.39
N PHE A 30 2.54 -13.86 -7.68
CA PHE A 30 3.18 -12.65 -8.19
C PHE A 30 4.66 -12.55 -7.77
N GLU A 31 5.47 -13.51 -8.22
CA GLU A 31 6.87 -13.65 -7.81
C GLU A 31 7.72 -12.39 -8.06
N ASN A 32 7.51 -11.71 -9.20
CA ASN A 32 8.30 -10.55 -9.63
C ASN A 32 7.59 -9.20 -9.41
N ALA A 33 6.39 -9.19 -8.82
CA ALA A 33 5.63 -7.94 -8.70
C ALA A 33 6.18 -7.07 -7.56
N GLN A 34 6.39 -5.78 -7.84
CA GLN A 34 6.65 -4.79 -6.81
C GLN A 34 5.41 -4.63 -5.92
N ILE A 35 5.62 -4.58 -4.60
CA ILE A 35 4.52 -4.45 -3.64
C ILE A 35 4.39 -2.98 -3.25
N VAL A 36 3.24 -2.39 -3.58
CA VAL A 36 2.88 -1.03 -3.17
C VAL A 36 1.74 -1.10 -2.14
N TRP A 37 1.94 -0.46 -0.99
CA TRP A 37 0.87 -0.21 -0.02
C TRP A 37 0.30 1.18 -0.25
N CYS A 38 -0.85 1.22 -0.92
CA CYS A 38 -1.57 2.47 -1.18
C CYS A 38 -2.62 2.72 -0.09
N GLN A 39 -2.58 3.90 0.55
CA GLN A 39 -3.64 4.32 1.49
C GLN A 39 -3.92 5.82 1.39
N GLU A 40 -5.14 6.19 1.78
CA GLU A 40 -5.57 7.59 1.82
C GLU A 40 -4.99 8.31 3.04
N GLU A 41 -4.94 7.66 4.20
CA GLU A 41 -4.49 8.27 5.44
C GLU A 41 -3.02 8.70 5.38
N PRO A 42 -2.63 9.78 6.07
CA PRO A 42 -1.23 10.17 6.25
C PRO A 42 -0.34 8.99 6.65
N LYS A 43 0.93 8.98 6.24
CA LYS A 43 1.88 7.88 6.50
C LYS A 43 2.02 7.48 7.98
N ASN A 44 1.90 8.44 8.89
CA ASN A 44 1.92 8.23 10.33
C ASN A 44 0.57 7.80 10.92
N MET A 45 -0.44 7.59 10.07
CA MET A 45 -1.81 7.19 10.39
C MET A 45 -2.21 6.00 9.51
N GLY A 46 -3.47 5.56 9.65
CA GLY A 46 -3.96 4.38 8.95
C GLY A 46 -3.25 3.12 9.42
N SER A 47 -3.10 2.15 8.51
CA SER A 47 -2.58 0.83 8.84
C SER A 47 -1.12 0.63 8.46
N TRP A 48 -0.49 1.55 7.73
CA TRP A 48 0.88 1.42 7.23
C TRP A 48 1.87 0.92 8.29
N ALA A 49 2.02 1.65 9.40
CA ALA A 49 2.98 1.31 10.45
C ALA A 49 2.70 -0.03 11.13
N PHE A 50 1.43 -0.47 11.15
CA PHE A 50 1.03 -1.75 11.72
C PHE A 50 1.26 -2.92 10.75
N ILE A 51 0.89 -2.75 9.47
CA ILE A 51 0.89 -3.82 8.47
C ILE A 51 2.28 -4.05 7.87
N GLN A 52 3.10 -3.01 7.71
CA GLN A 52 4.43 -3.09 7.11
C GLN A 52 5.26 -4.29 7.62
N PRO A 53 5.50 -4.48 8.94
CA PRO A 53 6.33 -5.58 9.42
C PRO A 53 5.74 -6.96 9.10
N TYR A 54 4.41 -7.10 9.05
CA TYR A 54 3.77 -8.37 8.71
C TYR A 54 3.88 -8.69 7.22
N VAL A 55 3.76 -7.68 6.35
CA VAL A 55 3.96 -7.85 4.90
C VAL A 55 5.41 -8.22 4.62
N GLU A 56 6.38 -7.52 5.23
CA GLU A 56 7.80 -7.87 5.14
C GLU A 56 8.07 -9.32 5.58
N TRP A 57 7.43 -9.77 6.67
CA TRP A 57 7.53 -11.16 7.12
C TRP A 57 6.97 -12.16 6.10
N VAL A 58 5.80 -11.89 5.51
CA VAL A 58 5.20 -12.75 4.48
C VAL A 58 6.08 -12.82 3.24
N LEU A 59 6.65 -11.69 2.80
CA LEU A 59 7.59 -11.65 1.68
C LEU A 59 8.85 -12.48 1.96
N GLY A 60 9.37 -12.42 3.19
CA GLY A 60 10.47 -13.29 3.63
C GLY A 60 10.13 -14.78 3.52
N GLN A 61 8.91 -15.20 3.87
CA GLN A 61 8.46 -16.59 3.71
C GLN A 61 8.36 -17.03 2.25
N LEU A 62 8.15 -16.07 1.33
CA LEU A 62 8.14 -16.28 -0.12
C LEU A 62 9.53 -16.21 -0.75
N GLY A 63 10.61 -16.16 0.05
CA GLY A 63 11.99 -16.05 -0.44
C GLY A 63 12.43 -14.64 -0.83
N ARG A 64 11.55 -13.64 -0.69
CA ARG A 64 11.79 -12.22 -1.00
C ARG A 64 12.37 -11.47 0.21
N THR A 65 13.37 -12.07 0.86
CA THR A 65 13.95 -11.54 2.10
C THR A 65 14.65 -10.20 1.84
N GLY A 66 14.33 -9.19 2.66
CA GLY A 66 14.89 -7.84 2.54
C GLY A 66 14.07 -6.90 1.66
N GLU A 67 13.10 -7.42 0.91
CA GLU A 67 12.13 -6.59 0.21
C GLU A 67 11.12 -5.98 1.18
N ARG A 68 10.73 -4.74 0.90
CA ARG A 68 9.76 -3.99 1.70
C ARG A 68 8.68 -3.42 0.80
N PRO A 69 7.41 -3.41 1.24
CA PRO A 69 6.38 -2.71 0.52
C PRO A 69 6.72 -1.22 0.40
N ILE A 70 6.45 -0.63 -0.75
CA ILE A 70 6.62 0.81 -0.98
C ILE A 70 5.34 1.51 -0.51
N TYR A 71 5.48 2.51 0.34
CA TYR A 71 4.35 3.32 0.79
C TYR A 71 3.98 4.34 -0.28
N VAL A 72 2.70 4.37 -0.67
CA VAL A 72 2.12 5.44 -1.49
C VAL A 72 0.87 5.98 -0.79
N GLY A 73 0.82 7.29 -0.58
CA GLY A 73 -0.27 7.92 0.16
C GLY A 73 0.08 9.33 0.61
N ARG A 74 -0.71 9.90 1.52
CA ARG A 74 -0.49 11.26 2.02
C ARG A 74 0.77 11.31 2.90
N ALA A 75 1.56 12.38 2.79
CA ALA A 75 2.68 12.61 3.68
C ALA A 75 2.23 12.69 5.15
N SER A 76 3.13 12.41 6.09
CA SER A 76 2.82 12.47 7.52
C SER A 76 2.25 13.84 7.92
N ALA A 77 1.20 13.84 8.72
CA ALA A 77 0.52 15.06 9.17
C ALA A 77 0.02 14.91 10.61
N ALA A 78 -0.21 16.05 11.28
CA ALA A 78 -0.83 16.07 12.60
C ALA A 78 -2.35 15.88 12.54
N SER A 79 -2.98 16.26 11.43
CA SER A 79 -4.42 16.12 11.18
C SER A 79 -4.69 14.94 10.24
N PRO A 80 -5.83 14.22 10.37
CA PRO A 80 -6.20 13.14 9.46
C PRO A 80 -6.36 13.57 8.00
N ALA A 81 -6.75 14.82 7.77
CA ALA A 81 -6.87 15.40 6.45
C ALA A 81 -6.64 16.92 6.48
N THR A 82 -6.35 17.49 5.32
CA THR A 82 -6.43 18.94 5.13
C THR A 82 -7.88 19.41 5.18
N GLY A 83 -8.13 20.54 5.83
CA GLY A 83 -9.46 21.17 5.88
C GLY A 83 -9.87 21.89 4.59
N MET A 84 -8.99 21.94 3.58
CA MET A 84 -9.24 22.62 2.31
C MET A 84 -9.46 21.60 1.19
N MET A 85 -10.66 21.60 0.60
CA MET A 85 -11.04 20.63 -0.44
C MET A 85 -10.12 20.66 -1.66
N SER A 86 -9.69 21.84 -2.13
CA SER A 86 -8.78 21.94 -3.28
C SER A 86 -7.44 21.24 -3.01
N LYS A 87 -6.90 21.40 -1.79
CA LYS A 87 -5.68 20.73 -1.37
C LYS A 87 -5.89 19.22 -1.22
N HIS A 88 -7.03 18.79 -0.68
CA HIS A 88 -7.38 17.37 -0.55
C HIS A 88 -7.41 16.67 -1.92
N LEU A 89 -8.05 17.29 -2.93
CA LEU A 89 -8.11 16.76 -4.29
C LEU A 89 -6.75 16.75 -4.97
N TYR A 90 -5.92 17.77 -4.72
CA TYR A 90 -4.55 17.81 -5.21
C TYR A 90 -3.72 16.65 -4.65
N GLU A 91 -3.77 16.44 -3.33
CA GLU A 91 -3.07 15.32 -2.66
C GLU A 91 -3.58 13.96 -3.17
N LEU A 92 -4.90 13.81 -3.32
CA LEU A 92 -5.52 12.60 -3.87
C LEU A 92 -5.00 12.29 -5.27
N LYS A 93 -4.98 13.29 -6.15
CA LYS A 93 -4.45 13.12 -7.50
C LYS A 93 -2.96 12.75 -7.47
N ALA A 94 -2.17 13.42 -6.64
CA ALA A 94 -0.73 13.22 -6.58
C ALA A 94 -0.35 11.79 -6.19
N PHE A 95 -0.93 11.23 -5.10
CA PHE A 95 -0.58 9.86 -4.71
C PHE A 95 -1.21 8.81 -5.63
N LEU A 96 -2.36 9.10 -6.27
CA LEU A 96 -2.90 8.20 -7.30
C LEU A 96 -1.99 8.19 -8.54
N ASP A 97 -1.42 9.34 -8.91
CA ASP A 97 -0.43 9.39 -9.99
C ASP A 97 0.82 8.58 -9.62
N GLU A 98 1.29 8.66 -8.38
CA GLU A 98 2.40 7.86 -7.85
C GLU A 98 2.08 6.36 -7.78
N ALA A 99 0.87 5.97 -7.35
CA ALA A 99 0.48 4.56 -7.20
C ALA A 99 0.42 3.79 -8.53
N PHE A 100 0.24 4.51 -9.64
CA PHE A 100 0.24 3.97 -10.99
C PHE A 100 1.46 4.45 -11.80
N ALA A 101 2.48 5.02 -11.15
CA ALA A 101 3.70 5.44 -11.81
C ALA A 101 4.69 4.28 -11.92
N GLU A 102 4.62 3.57 -13.04
CA GLU A 102 5.75 2.90 -13.69
C GLU A 102 5.68 3.16 -15.22
#